data_AF-A0A349L028-F1
#
_entry.id   AF-A0A349L028-F1
#
_cell.length_a   1.000
_cell.length_b   1.000
_cell.length_c   1.000
_cell.angle_alpha   90.00
_cell.angle_beta   90.00
_cell.angle_gamma   90.00
#
_symmetry.space_group_name_H-M   'P 1'
#
loop_
_entity.id
_entity.type
_entity.pdbx_description
1 polymer ?
#
loop_
_entity_poly.entity_id
_entity_poly.type
_entity_poly.pdbx_seq_one_letter_code
_entity_poly.pdbx_strand_id
1 'polypeptide(L)' 'LSNCEAFQARRMQARFRNAQGKPELLHTLNGSGLAVGRTLVAILENYQQADGSVEIPAALHPYMGGLTRLLPTAA' A
#
# COMPACT_ATOMS: atom_id res chain seq x y z
N LEU A 1 3.13 4.29 -10.03
CA LEU A 1 4.52 4.50 -9.56
C LEU A 1 5.07 5.71 -10.29
N SER A 2 5.74 6.60 -9.57
CA SER A 2 6.26 7.84 -10.14
C SER A 2 7.72 8.03 -9.74
N ASN A 3 8.57 8.27 -10.73
CA ASN A 3 9.91 8.82 -10.54
C ASN A 3 9.80 10.34 -10.71
N CYS A 4 10.09 11.09 -9.65
CA CYS A 4 10.05 12.55 -9.66
C CYS A 4 11.43 13.19 -9.86
N GLU A 5 12.47 12.38 -10.08
CA GLU A 5 13.87 12.81 -10.21
C GLU A 5 14.20 13.86 -9.12
N ALA A 6 14.87 14.95 -9.50
CA ALA A 6 15.19 16.05 -8.61
C ALA A 6 14.06 17.08 -8.42
N PHE A 7 12.87 16.93 -9.03
CA PHE A 7 11.82 17.97 -9.01
C PHE A 7 11.35 18.34 -7.60
N GLN A 8 11.08 17.32 -6.77
CA GLN A 8 10.67 17.51 -5.38
C GLN A 8 11.87 17.94 -4.52
N ALA A 9 13.04 17.33 -4.73
CA ALA A 9 14.27 17.66 -4.02
C ALA A 9 14.67 19.14 -4.16
N ARG A 10 14.50 19.74 -5.33
CA ARG A 10 14.71 21.19 -5.56
C ARG A 10 13.78 22.07 -4.72
N ARG A 11 12.55 21.62 -4.46
CA ARG A 11 11.55 22.39 -3.70
C ARG A 11 11.75 22.29 -2.19
N MET A 12 12.08 21.10 -1.68
CA MET A 12 12.31 20.86 -0.26
C MET A 12 13.78 20.99 0.18
N GLN A 13 14.68 21.33 -0.75
CA GLN A 13 16.12 21.45 -0.52
C GLN A 13 16.81 20.15 -0.04
N ALA A 14 16.26 19.00 -0.42
CA ALA A 14 16.81 17.69 -0.05
C ALA A 14 18.03 17.33 -0.88
N ARG A 15 19.13 17.04 -0.18
CA ARG A 15 20.46 16.79 -0.74
C ARG A 15 21.10 15.61 -0.04
N PHE A 16 22.02 14.95 -0.73
CA PHE A 16 22.94 13.96 -0.16
C PHE A 16 24.39 14.37 -0.49
N ARG A 17 25.36 13.77 0.19
CA ARG A 17 26.78 13.91 -0.18
C ARG A 17 27.19 12.71 -1.02
N ASN A 18 27.74 12.97 -2.19
CA ASN A 18 28.26 11.91 -3.05
C ASN A 18 29.58 11.32 -2.50
N ALA A 19 30.16 10.35 -3.20
CA ALA A 19 31.40 9.68 -2.79
C ALA A 19 32.60 10.65 -2.64
N GLN A 20 32.58 11.80 -3.33
CA GLN A 20 33.58 12.85 -3.25
C GLN A 20 33.22 13.93 -2.20
N GLY A 21 32.18 13.73 -1.39
CA GLY A 21 31.75 14.65 -0.34
C GLY A 21 30.95 15.86 -0.84
N LYS A 22 30.71 15.98 -2.15
CA LYS A 22 30.00 17.09 -2.77
C LYS A 22 28.48 16.96 -2.52
N PRO A 23 27.81 18.03 -2.07
CA PRO A 23 26.35 18.06 -1.98
C PRO A 23 25.68 18.01 -3.35
N GLU A 24 24.75 17.07 -3.54
CA GLU A 24 23.95 16.90 -4.76
C GLU A 24 22.47 16.68 -4.42
N LEU A 25 21.57 17.01 -5.36
CA LEU A 25 20.13 16.75 -5.19
C LEU A 25 19.87 15.25 -5.32
N LEU A 26 19.08 14.70 -4.39
CA LEU A 26 18.63 13.31 -4.50
C LEU A 26 17.45 13.18 -5.48
N HIS A 27 17.24 11.96 -5.99
CA HIS A 27 16.04 11.63 -6.75
C HIS A 27 14.96 11.05 -5.82
N THR A 28 13.71 11.42 -6.08
CA THR A 28 12.55 11.00 -5.29
C THR A 28 11.68 10.03 -6.08
N LEU A 29 11.23 8.95 -5.43
CA LEU A 29 10.27 8.01 -5.99
C LEU A 29 9.09 7.86 -5.03
N ASN A 30 7.89 7.64 -5.57
CA ASN A 30 6.72 7.33 -4.78
C ASN A 30 5.77 6.36 -5.50
N GLY A 31 4.99 5.64 -4.71
CA GLY A 31 3.91 4.79 -5.19
C GLY A 31 3.15 4.18 -4.02
N SER A 32 1.83 4.15 -4.13
CA SER A 32 0.98 3.46 -3.16
C SER A 32 1.18 1.94 -3.27
N GLY A 33 1.39 1.27 -2.14
CA GLY A 33 1.56 -0.18 -2.03
C GLY A 33 0.97 -0.72 -0.73
N LEU A 34 -0.26 -0.35 -0.36
CA LEU A 34 -1.44 -0.16 -1.20
C LEU A 34 -2.31 1.02 -0.72
N ALA A 35 -3.41 1.31 -1.43
CA ALA A 35 -4.45 2.19 -0.90
C ALA A 35 -5.51 1.36 -0.15
N VAL A 36 -5.39 1.27 1.19
CA VAL A 36 -6.13 0.32 2.05
C VAL A 36 -7.63 0.28 1.76
N GLY A 37 -8.31 1.43 1.69
CA GLY A 37 -9.76 1.47 1.43
C GLY A 37 -10.17 0.88 0.08
N ARG A 38 -9.37 1.13 -0.97
CA ARG A 38 -9.63 0.55 -2.31
C ARG A 38 -9.33 -0.95 -2.33
N THR A 39 -8.28 -1.36 -1.64
CA THR A 39 -7.94 -2.78 -1.50
C THR A 39 -9.02 -3.54 -0.73
N LEU A 40 -9.59 -2.95 0.32
CA LEU A 40 -10.71 -3.52 1.06
C LEU A 40 -11.91 -3.77 0.14
N VAL A 41 -12.36 -2.77 -0.61
CA VAL A 41 -13.48 -2.92 -1.56
C VAL A 41 -13.19 -4.02 -2.58
N ALA A 42 -12.00 -4.05 -3.17
CA ALA A 42 -11.61 -5.09 -4.11
C ALA A 42 -11.65 -6.50 -3.49
N ILE A 43 -11.22 -6.66 -2.23
CA ILE A 43 -11.32 -7.94 -1.52
C ILE A 43 -12.78 -8.33 -1.30
N LEU A 44 -13.60 -7.41 -0.78
CA LEU A 44 -15.03 -7.69 -0.54
C LEU A 44 -15.75 -8.12 -1.82
N GLU A 45 -15.53 -7.42 -2.93
CA GLU A 45 -16.20 -7.73 -4.21
C GLU A 45 -15.74 -9.06 -4.82
N ASN A 46 -14.44 -9.36 -4.79
CA ASN A 46 -13.86 -10.52 -5.48
C ASN A 46 -13.88 -11.80 -4.64
N TYR A 47 -14.09 -11.70 -3.33
CA TYR A 47 -14.11 -12.84 -2.42
C TYR A 47 -15.48 -13.06 -1.73
N GLN A 48 -16.51 -12.32 -2.13
CA GLN A 48 -17.88 -12.55 -1.67
C GLN A 48 -18.36 -13.96 -2.02
N GLN A 49 -19.17 -14.53 -1.13
CA GLN A 49 -19.82 -15.81 -1.28
C GLN A 49 -21.33 -15.63 -1.43
N ALA A 50 -22.02 -16.65 -1.96
CA ALA A 50 -23.47 -16.59 -2.18
C ALA A 50 -24.29 -16.41 -0.90
N ASP A 51 -23.74 -16.79 0.27
CA ASP A 51 -24.35 -16.60 1.59
C ASP A 51 -24.08 -15.19 2.19
N GLY A 52 -23.41 -14.31 1.45
CA GLY A 52 -23.03 -12.97 1.88
C GLY A 52 -21.75 -12.91 2.72
N SER A 53 -21.12 -14.05 3.04
CA SER A 53 -19.80 -14.06 3.68
C SER A 53 -18.70 -13.66 2.70
N VAL A 54 -17.52 -13.29 3.21
CA VAL A 54 -16.34 -12.95 2.39
C VAL A 54 -15.18 -13.82 2.81
N GLU A 55 -14.61 -14.57 1.87
CA GLU A 55 -13.38 -15.32 2.09
C GLU A 55 -12.20 -14.36 2.25
N ILE A 56 -11.35 -14.61 3.25
CA ILE A 56 -10.16 -13.80 3.48
C ILE A 56 -9.03 -14.38 2.60
N PRO A 57 -8.32 -13.57 1.78
CA PRO A 57 -7.15 -14.03 1.05
C PRO A 57 -6.12 -14.68 1.98
N ALA A 58 -5.57 -15.84 1.59
CA ALA A 58 -4.65 -16.62 2.42
C ALA A 58 -3.45 -15.81 2.96
N ALA A 59 -2.95 -14.85 2.17
CA ALA A 59 -1.87 -13.94 2.57
C ALA A 59 -2.21 -13.06 3.79
N LEU A 60 -3.50 -12.85 4.08
CA LEU A 60 -3.97 -12.06 5.20
C LEU A 60 -4.24 -12.89 6.46
N HIS A 61 -4.38 -14.21 6.37
CA HIS A 61 -4.74 -15.08 7.53
C HIS A 61 -3.88 -14.85 8.79
N PRO A 62 -2.53 -14.70 8.70
CA PRO A 62 -1.71 -14.46 9.89
C PRO A 62 -2.05 -13.18 10.65
N TYR A 63 -2.71 -12.22 10.00
CA TYR A 63 -3.07 -10.92 10.57
C TYR A 63 -4.52 -10.86 11.08
N MET A 64 -5.30 -11.93 10.87
CA MET A 64 -6.75 -11.93 11.07
C MET A 64 -7.18 -12.70 12.33
N GLY A 65 -6.26 -13.01 13.24
CA GLY A 65 -6.58 -13.63 14.54
C GLY A 65 -7.21 -15.03 14.41
N GLY A 66 -6.81 -15.80 13.40
CA GLY A 66 -7.36 -17.14 13.12
C GLY A 66 -8.62 -17.13 12.25
N LEU A 67 -9.14 -15.96 11.86
CA LEU A 67 -10.24 -15.87 10.91
C LEU A 67 -9.76 -16.14 9.48
N THR A 68 -10.50 -17.00 8.77
CA THR A 68 -10.34 -17.24 7.34
C THR A 68 -11.51 -16.72 6.51
N ARG A 69 -12.60 -16.31 7.16
CA ARG A 69 -13.82 -15.79 6.55
C ARG A 69 -14.44 -14.69 7.42
N LEU A 70 -15.00 -13.66 6.79
CA LEU A 70 -15.86 -12.66 7.42
C LEU A 70 -17.32 -13.05 7.24
N LEU A 71 -18.09 -13.02 8.33
CA LEU A 71 -19.52 -13.34 8.32
C LEU A 71 -20.35 -12.05 8.34
N PRO A 72 -21.53 -12.01 7.68
CA PRO A 72 -22.48 -10.94 7.89
C PRO A 72 -22.87 -10.87 9.37
N THR A 73 -22.95 -9.66 9.93
CA THR A 73 -23.57 -9.49 11.23
C THR A 73 -25.06 -9.82 11.10
N ALA A 74 -25.62 -10.57 12.05
CA ALA A 74 -27.06 -10.75 12.13
C ALA A 74 -27.75 -9.39 12.26
N ALA A 75 -28.84 -9.19 11.50
CA ALA A 75 -29.68 -8.00 11.59
C ALA A 75 -30.38 -7.89 12.94
#